data_AF-A0A1G7C3B6-F1
#
_entry.id   AF-A0A1G7C3B6-F1
#
_cell.length_a   1.000
_cell.length_b   1.000
_cell.length_c   1.000
_cell.angle_alpha   90.00
_cell.angle_beta   90.00
_cell.angle_gamma   90.00
#
_symmetry.space_group_name_H-M   'P 1'
#
loop_
_entity.id
_entity.type
_entity.pdbx_description
1 polymer ?
#
loop_
_entity_poly.entity_id
_entity_poly.type
_entity_poly.pdbx_seq_one_letter_code
_entity_poly.pdbx_strand_id
1 'polypeptide(L)'
;MSVRGTGTGATGSAPGRHVVGREDFLALARARGGAHRVALLRAGQLSKRMLLVRALREAAGERVEEAYRGLVALNREDPDAWREVMLQPYLDEGAARTLVALERGEDTDTSWFDRLVRAPYAPEGAPWPRVRTVCEGRVLDVRLADRGPFRDAHGHPLAPPLTGPERERWARTLEEAWRVLVRRHPWHAEAVAACLTTLVPLEPGPDGGGVSSAARRAHGAVAASLPEDPVLLALGLVHEFLHVQLGALLDLVPLHGPPTAARHHAPWRPDPRPAGALLQGTYAHLGVTDFWRAELAAGTGGPRARREYETWHGHTDAAAGTLLGSGELTPAGERFVTELRRAVRRPHPGAPARTAPLTRGRLAAELRALGLGAGDTVLVHSSLRALGPVEGGAETVVDAFLDVLGPAGTLVVYTQTPDNSDPSRWPGTRGYAVPEEQWDRLRERLPAFDPDTTPAFGVGVLPETVRARPGALRSTHPQSSFTALGARARELTAHHAPDCHLGERSPLARLEEAGARVLLLGVGWEVCTAFHLAEYRLPGRPRQTYSCVVGDGAGGRAWYTYTDVRLDSSPFARIGAAYEADAVREGGGDLVRGRVGAADCRLFGLGPAVAHAAVWLADHGAGVP
;
A
#
# COMPACT_ATOMS: atom_id res chain seq x y z
N MET A 1 17.49 -25.26 24.74
CA MET A 1 16.32 -25.67 25.55
C MET A 1 15.06 -25.25 24.81
N SER A 2 14.23 -26.22 24.38
CA SER A 2 13.05 -26.02 23.53
C SER A 2 11.79 -26.36 24.34
N VAL A 3 10.78 -25.48 24.31
CA VAL A 3 9.41 -25.80 24.72
C VAL A 3 8.64 -26.09 23.43
N ARG A 4 8.25 -27.35 23.24
CA ARG A 4 7.45 -27.83 22.10
C ARG A 4 5.98 -27.52 22.35
N GLY A 5 5.34 -26.79 21.43
CA GLY A 5 3.88 -26.80 21.25
C GLY A 5 3.49 -28.05 20.45
N THR A 6 2.43 -28.72 20.89
CA THR A 6 1.93 -29.98 20.34
C THR A 6 1.35 -29.80 18.94
N GLY A 7 2.02 -30.40 17.95
CA GLY A 7 1.51 -30.65 16.61
C GLY A 7 2.31 -31.82 16.02
N THR A 8 1.65 -32.92 15.75
CA THR A 8 2.24 -34.14 15.19
C THR A 8 2.71 -33.89 13.75
N GLY A 9 4.01 -34.10 13.48
CA GLY A 9 4.55 -34.35 12.15
C GLY A 9 5.37 -33.22 11.51
N ALA A 10 6.59 -33.59 11.11
CA ALA A 10 7.48 -32.97 10.11
C ALA A 10 8.32 -31.72 10.49
N THR A 11 9.65 -31.96 10.45
CA THR A 11 10.77 -31.06 10.13
C THR A 11 10.96 -29.80 11.00
N GLY A 12 12.14 -29.68 11.62
CA GLY A 12 12.56 -28.47 12.31
C GLY A 12 12.57 -27.28 11.35
N SER A 13 11.55 -26.43 11.44
CA SER A 13 11.53 -25.16 10.73
C SER A 13 12.60 -24.25 11.32
N ALA A 14 13.41 -23.65 10.44
CA ALA A 14 14.20 -22.49 10.83
C ALA A 14 13.26 -21.45 11.49
N PRO A 15 13.73 -20.68 12.49
CA PRO A 15 12.92 -19.62 13.06
C PRO A 15 12.36 -18.75 11.94
N GLY A 16 11.04 -18.56 11.93
CA GLY A 16 10.35 -17.82 10.88
C GLY A 16 11.00 -16.45 10.69
N ARG A 17 11.45 -16.15 9.46
CA ARG A 17 11.96 -14.82 9.13
C ARG A 17 10.79 -13.88 8.99
N HIS A 18 10.85 -12.73 9.65
CA HIS A 18 9.94 -11.62 9.35
C HIS A 18 10.22 -11.12 7.94
N VAL A 19 9.22 -11.18 7.07
CA VAL A 19 9.31 -10.69 5.69
C VAL A 19 8.37 -9.49 5.56
N VAL A 20 8.92 -8.35 5.13
CA VAL A 20 8.11 -7.21 4.73
C VAL A 20 7.82 -7.35 3.25
N GLY A 21 6.57 -7.67 2.92
CA GLY A 21 6.13 -7.80 1.52
C GLY A 21 6.34 -6.50 0.74
N ARG A 22 6.56 -6.60 -0.58
CA ARG A 22 6.81 -5.43 -1.42
C ARG A 22 5.70 -4.38 -1.31
N GLU A 23 4.44 -4.80 -1.32
CA GLU A 23 3.31 -3.88 -1.19
C GLU A 23 3.34 -3.15 0.16
N ASP A 24 3.57 -3.88 1.24
CA ASP A 24 3.64 -3.31 2.59
C ASP A 24 4.81 -2.36 2.76
N PHE A 25 5.96 -2.71 2.20
CA PHE A 25 7.14 -1.86 2.17
C PHE A 25 6.86 -0.52 1.47
N LEU A 26 6.25 -0.55 0.28
CA LEU A 26 5.92 0.67 -0.47
C LEU A 26 4.79 1.46 0.19
N ALA A 27 3.86 0.80 0.89
CA ALA A 27 2.84 1.48 1.67
C ALA A 27 3.43 2.18 2.91
N LEU A 28 4.34 1.52 3.64
CA LEU A 28 5.09 2.12 4.74
C LEU A 28 5.92 3.31 4.25
N ALA A 29 6.60 3.20 3.10
CA ALA A 29 7.35 4.31 2.50
C ALA A 29 6.52 5.57 2.25
N ARG A 30 5.21 5.40 2.04
CA ARG A 30 4.25 6.49 1.80
C ARG A 30 3.53 6.96 3.06
N ALA A 31 3.98 6.54 4.24
CA ALA A 31 3.29 6.75 5.51
C ALA A 31 1.82 6.27 5.46
N ARG A 32 1.60 5.08 4.87
CA ARG A 32 0.31 4.38 4.76
C ARG A 32 0.37 3.02 5.44
N GLY A 33 0.85 3.00 6.69
CA GLY A 33 0.98 1.78 7.50
C GLY A 33 -0.39 1.13 7.74
N GLY A 34 -1.32 1.87 8.34
CA GLY A 34 -2.59 1.31 8.80
C GLY A 34 -2.39 0.20 9.86
N ALA A 35 -3.49 -0.33 10.40
CA ALA A 35 -3.43 -1.31 11.48
C ALA A 35 -2.69 -2.61 11.09
N HIS A 36 -2.89 -3.09 9.86
CA HIS A 36 -2.27 -4.32 9.36
C HIS A 36 -0.73 -4.27 9.38
N ARG A 37 -0.12 -3.17 8.88
CA ARG A 37 1.34 -3.07 8.79
C ARG A 37 1.96 -2.71 10.14
N VAL A 38 1.22 -2.00 10.99
CA VAL A 38 1.60 -1.85 12.40
C VAL A 38 1.65 -3.22 13.08
N ALA A 39 0.69 -4.12 12.83
CA ALA A 39 0.72 -5.47 13.39
C ALA A 39 1.94 -6.28 12.92
N LEU A 40 2.32 -6.16 11.64
CA LEU A 40 3.56 -6.74 11.10
C LEU A 40 4.81 -6.23 11.87
N LEU A 41 4.92 -4.91 12.05
CA LEU A 41 6.04 -4.31 12.78
C LEU A 41 6.04 -4.72 14.26
N ARG A 42 4.88 -4.80 14.90
CA ARG A 42 4.71 -5.28 16.28
C ARG A 42 5.17 -6.73 16.45
N ALA A 43 4.93 -7.61 15.47
CA ALA A 43 5.42 -8.99 15.51
C ALA A 43 6.96 -9.06 15.50
N GLY A 44 7.60 -8.19 14.71
CA GLY A 44 9.06 -8.01 14.73
C GLY A 44 9.58 -7.53 16.08
N GLN A 45 8.91 -6.51 16.65
CA GLN A 45 9.23 -5.95 17.97
C GLN A 45 9.08 -6.97 19.11
N LEU A 46 8.08 -7.85 19.02
CA LEU A 46 7.88 -8.95 19.97
C LEU A 46 9.05 -9.94 19.91
N SER A 47 9.45 -10.35 18.71
CA SER A 47 10.57 -11.29 18.51
C SER A 47 11.90 -10.71 19.02
N LYS A 48 12.15 -9.42 18.76
CA LYS A 48 13.31 -8.70 19.29
C LYS A 48 13.34 -8.73 20.82
N ARG A 49 12.20 -8.46 21.47
CA ARG A 49 12.12 -8.43 22.93
C ARG A 49 12.25 -9.81 23.56
N MET A 50 11.79 -10.87 22.90
CA MET A 50 12.05 -12.24 23.36
C MET A 50 13.57 -12.54 23.41
N LEU A 51 14.32 -12.09 22.40
CA LEU A 51 15.77 -12.24 22.38
C LEU A 51 16.45 -11.38 23.47
N LEU A 52 16.00 -10.13 23.66
CA LEU A 52 16.52 -9.25 24.71
C LEU A 52 16.27 -9.80 26.11
N VAL A 53 15.06 -10.29 26.41
CA VAL A 53 14.75 -10.90 27.72
C VAL A 53 15.58 -12.15 27.96
N ARG A 54 15.84 -12.95 26.92
CA ARG A 54 16.74 -14.09 27.02
C ARG A 54 18.18 -13.65 27.33
N ALA A 55 18.70 -12.64 26.63
CA ALA A 55 20.03 -12.09 26.90
C ALA A 55 20.11 -11.52 28.34
N LEU A 56 19.08 -10.81 28.78
CA LEU A 56 18.97 -10.29 30.15
C LEU A 56 19.05 -11.42 31.18
N ARG A 57 18.33 -12.53 30.97
CA ARG A 57 18.40 -13.71 31.83
C ARG A 57 19.80 -14.33 31.85
N GLU A 58 20.42 -14.50 30.68
CA GLU A 58 21.76 -15.08 30.56
C GLU A 58 22.82 -14.23 31.27
N ALA A 59 22.71 -12.91 31.21
CA ALA A 59 23.66 -11.99 31.85
C ALA A 59 23.40 -11.76 33.35
N ALA A 60 22.14 -11.61 33.78
CA ALA A 60 21.79 -11.27 35.15
C ALA A 60 21.60 -12.51 36.07
N GLY A 61 21.45 -13.71 35.50
CA GLY A 61 21.36 -14.97 36.23
C GLY A 61 20.22 -15.00 37.24
N GLU A 62 20.51 -15.49 38.45
CA GLU A 62 19.53 -15.64 39.55
C GLU A 62 18.77 -14.34 39.88
N ARG A 63 19.35 -13.16 39.58
CA ARG A 63 18.77 -11.84 39.89
C ARG A 63 17.45 -11.55 39.15
N VAL A 64 17.17 -12.25 38.05
CA VAL A 64 15.96 -12.08 37.23
C VAL A 64 15.21 -13.39 36.97
N GLU A 65 15.69 -14.50 37.53
CA GLU A 65 15.22 -15.84 37.18
C GLU A 65 13.76 -16.07 37.62
N GLU A 66 13.35 -15.56 38.79
CA GLU A 66 11.96 -15.64 39.25
C GLU A 66 11.01 -14.91 38.29
N ALA A 67 11.33 -13.65 37.96
CA ALA A 67 10.56 -12.83 37.03
C ALA A 67 10.48 -13.48 35.63
N TYR A 68 11.58 -14.08 35.16
CA TYR A 68 11.60 -14.82 33.90
C TYR A 68 10.68 -16.04 33.92
N ARG A 69 10.70 -16.84 35.00
CA ARG A 69 9.78 -17.98 35.17
C ARG A 69 8.32 -17.50 35.21
N GLY A 70 8.04 -16.40 35.90
CA GLY A 70 6.72 -15.76 35.92
C GLY A 70 6.25 -15.37 34.52
N LEU A 71 7.13 -14.77 33.71
CA LEU A 71 6.83 -14.42 32.33
C LEU A 71 6.58 -15.67 31.44
N VAL A 72 7.33 -16.75 31.65
CA VAL A 72 7.12 -18.02 30.93
C VAL A 72 5.80 -18.68 31.33
N ALA A 73 5.42 -18.64 32.61
CA ALA A 73 4.13 -19.10 33.09
C ALA A 73 2.99 -18.27 32.49
N LEU A 74 3.13 -16.93 32.51
CA LEU A 74 2.17 -16.01 31.92
C LEU A 74 1.93 -16.31 30.44
N ASN A 75 2.98 -16.60 29.65
CA ASN A 75 2.82 -16.97 28.24
C ASN A 75 1.99 -18.25 28.03
N ARG A 76 1.98 -19.17 29.00
CA ARG A 76 1.20 -20.42 28.91
C ARG A 76 -0.24 -20.21 29.35
N GLU A 77 -0.45 -19.38 30.38
CA GLU A 77 -1.74 -19.18 31.03
C GLU A 77 -2.57 -18.10 30.34
N ASP A 78 -1.93 -16.97 29.98
CA ASP A 78 -2.55 -15.82 29.33
C ASP A 78 -1.58 -15.20 28.29
N PRO A 79 -1.60 -15.70 27.04
CA PRO A 79 -0.76 -15.19 25.96
C PRO A 79 -0.99 -13.70 25.65
N ASP A 80 -2.17 -13.15 25.93
CA ASP A 80 -2.48 -11.75 25.65
C ASP A 80 -1.89 -10.83 26.73
N ALA A 81 -2.01 -11.20 28.00
CA ALA A 81 -1.30 -10.51 29.08
C ALA A 81 0.22 -10.63 28.91
N TRP A 82 0.73 -11.78 28.45
CA TRP A 82 2.14 -11.92 28.11
C TRP A 82 2.57 -10.97 26.99
N ARG A 83 1.77 -10.83 25.91
CA ARG A 83 2.05 -9.86 24.84
C ARG A 83 2.00 -8.42 25.35
N GLU A 84 1.12 -8.11 26.29
CA GLU A 84 1.03 -6.80 26.93
C GLU A 84 2.33 -6.47 27.69
N VAL A 85 2.84 -7.39 28.51
CA VAL A 85 4.14 -7.26 29.19
C VAL A 85 5.28 -7.16 28.18
N MET A 86 5.30 -8.06 27.19
CA MET A 86 6.37 -8.11 26.20
C MET A 86 6.37 -6.94 25.24
N LEU A 87 5.28 -6.21 25.07
CA LEU A 87 5.21 -4.99 24.26
C LEU A 87 5.10 -3.73 25.12
N GLN A 88 5.32 -3.85 26.44
CA GLN A 88 5.45 -2.71 27.32
C GLN A 88 6.62 -1.84 26.80
N PRO A 89 6.40 -0.52 26.57
CA PRO A 89 7.36 0.28 25.82
C PRO A 89 8.79 0.30 26.36
N TYR A 90 8.96 0.25 27.68
CA TYR A 90 10.26 0.39 28.36
C TYR A 90 10.95 -0.94 28.67
N LEU A 91 10.39 -2.09 28.30
CA LEU A 91 11.07 -3.37 28.47
C LEU A 91 12.41 -3.42 27.71
N ASP A 92 12.43 -2.94 26.46
CA ASP A 92 13.64 -2.92 25.61
C ASP A 92 14.69 -1.95 26.20
N GLU A 93 14.29 -0.74 26.60
CA GLU A 93 15.20 0.23 27.23
C GLU A 93 15.76 -0.28 28.57
N GLY A 94 14.92 -0.82 29.45
CA GLY A 94 15.35 -1.38 30.74
C GLY A 94 16.31 -2.55 30.56
N ALA A 95 16.00 -3.48 29.64
CA ALA A 95 16.87 -4.61 29.32
C ALA A 95 18.21 -4.12 28.77
N ALA A 96 18.21 -3.18 27.83
CA ALA A 96 19.42 -2.65 27.22
C ALA A 96 20.33 -1.94 28.24
N ARG A 97 19.77 -1.07 29.10
CA ARG A 97 20.55 -0.40 30.16
C ARG A 97 21.13 -1.40 31.16
N THR A 98 20.34 -2.39 31.57
CA THR A 98 20.79 -3.43 32.50
C THR A 98 21.93 -4.26 31.90
N LEU A 99 21.80 -4.68 30.63
CA LEU A 99 22.84 -5.43 29.93
C LEU A 99 24.15 -4.63 29.82
N VAL A 100 24.07 -3.35 29.43
CA VAL A 100 25.26 -2.48 29.33
C VAL A 100 25.93 -2.28 30.70
N ALA A 101 25.17 -2.12 31.77
CA ALA A 101 25.73 -1.99 33.12
C ALA A 101 26.45 -3.28 33.55
N LEU A 102 25.82 -4.44 33.33
CA LEU A 102 26.42 -5.75 33.64
C LEU A 102 27.70 -6.01 32.82
N GLU A 103 27.71 -5.66 31.53
CA GLU A 103 28.90 -5.76 30.67
C GLU A 103 30.07 -4.90 31.19
N ARG A 104 29.77 -3.78 31.86
CA ARG A 104 30.77 -2.88 32.47
C ARG A 104 31.15 -3.28 33.90
N GLY A 105 30.53 -4.31 34.47
CA GLY A 105 30.73 -4.70 35.86
C GLY A 105 30.13 -3.70 36.86
N GLU A 106 29.17 -2.88 36.43
CA GLU A 106 28.46 -1.93 37.28
C GLU A 106 27.32 -2.63 38.03
N ASP A 107 27.08 -2.23 39.29
CA ASP A 107 25.85 -2.65 39.97
C ASP A 107 24.64 -1.93 39.36
N THR A 108 23.52 -2.64 39.23
CA THR A 108 22.31 -2.15 38.55
C THR A 108 21.08 -2.71 39.23
N ASP A 109 20.01 -1.94 39.38
CA ASP A 109 18.73 -2.50 39.86
C ASP A 109 18.16 -3.45 38.80
N THR A 110 17.86 -4.71 39.17
CA THR A 110 17.17 -5.69 38.32
C THR A 110 15.72 -5.92 38.73
N SER A 111 15.30 -5.37 39.88
CA SER A 111 13.95 -5.54 40.43
C SER A 111 12.87 -4.83 39.60
N TRP A 112 13.25 -3.89 38.72
CA TRP A 112 12.33 -3.30 37.73
C TRP A 112 11.69 -4.36 36.83
N PHE A 113 12.41 -5.44 36.51
CA PHE A 113 11.92 -6.48 35.60
C PHE A 113 10.79 -7.28 36.26
N ASP A 114 10.95 -7.66 37.54
CA ASP A 114 9.87 -8.28 38.31
C ASP A 114 8.65 -7.37 38.43
N ARG A 115 8.85 -6.08 38.76
CA ARG A 115 7.75 -5.09 38.81
C ARG A 115 7.01 -5.00 37.48
N LEU A 116 7.73 -4.97 36.36
CA LEU A 116 7.16 -4.89 35.01
C LEU A 116 6.38 -6.16 34.66
N VAL A 117 6.87 -7.35 35.02
CA VAL A 117 6.17 -8.62 34.77
C VAL A 117 4.89 -8.71 35.59
N ARG A 118 4.89 -8.26 36.85
CA ARG A 118 3.71 -8.30 37.73
C ARG A 118 2.68 -7.23 37.38
N ALA A 119 3.12 -6.03 37.06
CA ALA A 119 2.27 -4.87 36.84
C ALA A 119 2.87 -3.91 35.80
N PRO A 120 2.76 -4.20 34.49
CA PRO A 120 3.48 -3.50 33.41
C PRO A 120 3.20 -2.00 33.30
N TYR A 121 2.10 -1.54 33.91
CA TYR A 121 1.64 -0.15 33.90
C TYR A 121 1.38 0.44 35.28
N ALA A 122 1.87 -0.21 36.34
CA ALA A 122 1.82 0.34 37.70
C ALA A 122 3.21 0.34 38.34
N PRO A 123 4.18 1.07 37.75
CA PRO A 123 5.49 1.19 38.38
C PRO A 123 5.32 1.76 39.79
N GLU A 124 6.12 1.24 40.73
CA GLU A 124 6.09 1.68 42.13
C GLU A 124 4.72 1.47 42.83
N GLY A 125 3.91 0.53 42.33
CA GLY A 125 2.64 0.14 42.95
C GLY A 125 1.45 1.06 42.63
N ALA A 126 1.63 2.08 41.78
CA ALA A 126 0.57 3.00 41.40
C ALA A 126 0.35 3.00 39.87
N PRO A 127 -0.85 2.70 39.37
CA PRO A 127 -1.13 2.62 37.94
C PRO A 127 -0.98 3.98 37.26
N TRP A 128 -0.43 3.98 36.06
CA TRP A 128 -0.46 5.14 35.17
C TRP A 128 -1.91 5.51 34.83
N PRO A 129 -2.25 6.81 34.86
CA PRO A 129 -3.56 7.28 34.44
C PRO A 129 -3.90 6.78 33.03
N ARG A 130 -5.10 6.23 32.86
CA ARG A 130 -5.58 5.74 31.56
C ARG A 130 -6.51 6.78 30.93
N VAL A 131 -6.27 7.11 29.66
CA VAL A 131 -7.14 7.95 28.85
C VAL A 131 -7.66 7.10 27.69
N ARG A 132 -8.97 6.88 27.68
CA ARG A 132 -9.67 6.18 26.61
C ARG A 132 -10.63 7.15 25.93
N THR A 133 -10.44 7.37 24.65
CA THR A 133 -11.33 8.22 23.83
C THR A 133 -11.88 7.43 22.65
N VAL A 134 -13.12 7.75 22.26
CA VAL A 134 -13.86 7.08 21.19
C VAL A 134 -14.43 8.15 20.26
N CYS A 135 -14.20 8.00 18.96
CA CYS A 135 -14.81 8.84 17.94
C CYS A 135 -15.17 7.94 16.75
N GLU A 136 -16.44 7.96 16.33
CA GLU A 136 -16.94 7.22 15.15
C GLU A 136 -16.51 5.74 15.13
N GLY A 137 -16.63 5.07 16.28
CA GLY A 137 -16.25 3.66 16.46
C GLY A 137 -14.76 3.37 16.59
N ARG A 138 -13.88 4.36 16.38
CA ARG A 138 -12.42 4.23 16.55
C ARG A 138 -12.01 4.63 17.97
N VAL A 139 -11.19 3.77 18.60
CA VAL A 139 -10.75 3.91 19.98
C VAL A 139 -9.27 4.24 20.02
N LEU A 140 -8.89 5.27 20.78
CA LEU A 140 -7.53 5.47 21.25
C LEU A 140 -7.51 5.22 22.76
N ASP A 141 -6.64 4.30 23.18
CA ASP A 141 -6.54 3.85 24.57
C ASP A 141 -5.07 3.88 25.00
N VAL A 142 -4.72 4.90 25.78
CA VAL A 142 -3.34 5.21 26.13
C VAL A 142 -3.20 5.44 27.63
N ARG A 143 -2.00 5.19 28.14
CA ARG A 143 -1.64 5.44 29.54
C ARG A 143 -0.66 6.61 29.61
N LEU A 144 -0.84 7.48 30.60
CA LEU A 144 0.04 8.63 30.85
C LEU A 144 1.18 8.17 31.79
N ALA A 145 2.36 7.93 31.23
CA ALA A 145 3.56 7.54 31.97
C ALA A 145 4.18 8.74 32.71
N ASP A 146 3.51 9.18 33.76
CA ASP A 146 3.89 10.32 34.60
C ASP A 146 4.90 9.98 35.71
N ARG A 147 5.22 8.69 35.89
CA ARG A 147 6.16 8.17 36.90
C ARG A 147 6.81 6.86 36.45
N GLY A 148 7.77 6.39 37.23
CA GLY A 148 8.49 5.13 36.98
C GLY A 148 9.74 5.28 36.12
N PRO A 149 10.53 4.20 35.99
CA PRO A 149 11.86 4.24 35.38
C PRO A 149 11.82 4.31 33.85
N PHE A 150 12.95 4.68 33.25
CA PHE A 150 13.26 4.63 31.82
C PHE A 150 12.48 5.60 30.91
N ARG A 151 11.51 6.34 31.45
CA ARG A 151 10.81 7.42 30.71
C ARG A 151 11.73 8.57 30.30
N ASP A 152 12.89 8.69 30.92
CA ASP A 152 13.96 9.62 30.55
C ASP A 152 14.62 9.30 29.19
N ALA A 153 14.37 8.10 28.62
CA ALA A 153 14.90 7.70 27.31
C ALA A 153 14.48 8.62 26.15
N HIS A 154 13.46 9.46 26.34
CA HIS A 154 13.03 10.46 25.36
C HIS A 154 13.93 11.70 25.31
N GLY A 155 14.86 11.87 26.26
CA GLY A 155 15.91 12.89 26.21
C GLY A 155 15.44 14.33 26.49
N HIS A 156 14.26 14.51 27.08
CA HIS A 156 13.68 15.81 27.42
C HIS A 156 13.29 15.90 28.90
N PRO A 157 13.20 17.13 29.46
CA PRO A 157 12.68 17.34 30.80
C PRO A 157 11.27 16.74 30.96
N LEU A 158 11.15 15.85 31.94
CA LEU A 158 9.91 15.13 32.22
C LEU A 158 9.01 15.99 33.11
N ALA A 159 7.71 15.99 32.84
CA ALA A 159 6.78 16.62 33.76
C ALA A 159 6.75 15.86 35.11
N PRO A 160 6.47 16.57 36.22
CA PRO A 160 6.18 15.93 37.49
C PRO A 160 4.93 15.03 37.39
N PRO A 161 4.70 14.14 38.37
CA PRO A 161 3.48 13.35 38.43
C PRO A 161 2.24 14.24 38.34
N LEU A 162 1.33 13.88 37.43
CA LEU A 162 0.21 14.77 37.08
C LEU A 162 -0.79 14.86 38.23
N THR A 163 -1.25 16.07 38.54
CA THR A 163 -2.38 16.33 39.43
C THR A 163 -3.72 15.91 38.79
N GLY A 164 -4.79 15.84 39.59
CA GLY A 164 -6.15 15.57 39.07
C GLY A 164 -6.56 16.49 37.91
N PRO A 165 -6.47 17.83 38.07
CA PRO A 165 -6.80 18.78 37.01
C PRO A 165 -5.94 18.64 35.74
N GLU A 166 -4.65 18.32 35.87
CA GLU A 166 -3.77 18.10 34.71
C GLU A 166 -4.14 16.84 33.95
N ARG A 167 -4.48 15.75 34.66
CA ARG A 167 -4.97 14.51 34.03
C ARG A 167 -6.25 14.75 33.24
N GLU A 168 -7.19 15.53 33.78
CA GLU A 168 -8.41 15.90 33.08
C GLU A 168 -8.13 16.78 31.85
N ARG A 169 -7.15 17.69 31.94
CA ARG A 169 -6.73 18.50 30.80
C ARG A 169 -6.16 17.63 29.68
N TRP A 170 -5.27 16.70 30.02
CA TRP A 170 -4.76 15.69 29.07
C TRP A 170 -5.89 14.90 28.42
N ALA A 171 -6.85 14.41 29.20
CA ALA A 171 -7.98 13.64 28.69
C ALA A 171 -8.83 14.44 27.69
N ARG A 172 -9.17 15.69 28.02
CA ARG A 172 -9.96 16.58 27.14
C ARG A 172 -9.22 16.90 25.83
N THR A 173 -7.95 17.31 25.92
CA THR A 173 -7.19 17.66 24.71
C THR A 173 -6.93 16.43 23.83
N LEU A 174 -6.68 15.25 24.42
CA LEU A 174 -6.56 13.99 23.67
C LEU A 174 -7.87 13.61 22.98
N GLU A 175 -9.01 13.80 23.63
CA GLU A 175 -10.31 13.56 23.02
C GLU A 175 -10.54 14.47 21.80
N GLU A 176 -10.21 15.76 21.91
CA GLU A 176 -10.32 16.71 20.81
C GLU A 176 -9.34 16.40 19.67
N ALA A 177 -8.08 16.10 19.99
CA ALA A 177 -7.07 15.67 19.02
C ALA A 177 -7.48 14.36 18.32
N TRP A 178 -8.11 13.43 19.04
CA TRP A 178 -8.59 12.19 18.46
C TRP A 178 -9.75 12.41 17.48
N ARG A 179 -10.68 13.32 17.78
CA ARG A 179 -11.73 13.72 16.82
C ARG A 179 -11.12 14.31 15.54
N VAL A 180 -10.06 15.10 15.66
CA VAL A 180 -9.31 15.61 14.51
C VAL A 180 -8.75 14.47 13.67
N LEU A 181 -8.04 13.53 14.29
CA LEU A 181 -7.44 12.40 13.58
C LEU A 181 -8.49 11.51 12.92
N VAL A 182 -9.55 11.14 13.62
CA VAL A 182 -10.57 10.23 13.07
C VAL A 182 -11.31 10.85 11.89
N ARG A 183 -11.73 12.12 11.99
CA ARG A 183 -12.56 12.76 10.96
C ARG A 183 -11.78 13.22 9.74
N ARG A 184 -10.53 13.65 9.93
CA ARG A 184 -9.74 14.33 8.88
C ARG A 184 -8.53 13.53 8.43
N HIS A 185 -8.03 12.62 9.29
CA HIS A 185 -6.82 11.83 9.05
C HIS A 185 -7.03 10.33 9.36
N PRO A 186 -8.11 9.68 8.87
CA PRO A 186 -8.57 8.38 9.35
C PRO A 186 -7.52 7.27 9.25
N TRP A 187 -6.66 7.31 8.23
CA TRP A 187 -5.58 6.34 8.05
C TRP A 187 -4.46 6.49 9.09
N HIS A 188 -4.16 7.72 9.50
CA HIS A 188 -3.22 7.97 10.60
C HIS A 188 -3.85 7.57 11.93
N ALA A 189 -5.14 7.83 12.13
CA ALA A 189 -5.88 7.41 13.32
C ALA A 189 -5.79 5.89 13.53
N GLU A 190 -6.07 5.10 12.48
CA GLU A 190 -6.00 3.63 12.54
C GLU A 190 -4.60 3.12 12.89
N ALA A 191 -3.55 3.70 12.30
CA ALA A 191 -2.18 3.29 12.56
C ALA A 191 -1.71 3.68 13.97
N VAL A 192 -2.03 4.91 14.40
CA VAL A 192 -1.74 5.43 15.75
C VAL A 192 -2.40 4.56 16.82
N ALA A 193 -3.70 4.29 16.71
CA ALA A 193 -4.42 3.46 17.68
C ALA A 193 -3.93 2.01 17.73
N ALA A 194 -3.45 1.46 16.60
CA ALA A 194 -2.91 0.10 16.57
C ALA A 194 -1.53 -0.03 17.24
N CYS A 195 -0.80 1.08 17.42
CA CYS A 195 0.58 1.11 17.89
C CYS A 195 0.76 1.74 19.27
N LEU A 196 0.21 2.95 19.47
CA LEU A 196 0.49 3.74 20.66
C LEU A 196 -0.32 3.22 21.84
N THR A 197 0.37 2.94 22.94
CA THR A 197 -0.23 2.49 24.20
C THR A 197 0.11 3.43 25.36
N THR A 198 1.12 4.29 25.18
CA THR A 198 1.68 5.13 26.24
C THR A 198 2.02 6.53 25.73
N LEU A 199 1.69 7.53 26.53
CA LEU A 199 2.10 8.92 26.36
C LEU A 199 2.92 9.35 27.57
N VAL A 200 4.04 10.02 27.34
CA VAL A 200 4.91 10.53 28.40
C VAL A 200 4.75 12.04 28.50
N PRO A 201 4.21 12.56 29.60
CA PRO A 201 4.11 14.00 29.80
C PRO A 201 5.51 14.64 29.94
N LEU A 202 5.80 15.63 29.11
CA LEU A 202 7.02 16.44 29.17
C LEU A 202 6.71 17.86 29.64
N GLU A 203 7.73 18.54 30.16
CA GLU A 203 7.67 20.00 30.31
C GLU A 203 7.75 20.69 28.93
N PRO A 204 7.08 21.84 28.74
CA PRO A 204 7.29 22.68 27.56
C PRO A 204 8.76 23.12 27.43
N GLY A 205 9.15 23.51 26.22
CA GLY A 205 10.48 24.08 25.99
C GLY A 205 10.68 25.41 26.73
N PRO A 206 11.93 25.90 26.86
CA PRO A 206 12.25 27.13 27.58
C PRO A 206 11.46 28.36 27.12
N ASP A 207 11.14 28.42 25.81
CA ASP A 207 10.36 29.50 25.20
C ASP A 207 8.84 29.29 25.29
N GLY A 208 8.39 28.30 26.08
CA GLY A 208 6.99 27.86 26.16
C GLY A 208 6.52 27.04 24.95
N GLY A 209 7.41 26.75 24.00
CA GLY A 209 7.11 25.98 22.80
C GLY A 209 6.80 24.51 23.09
N GLY A 210 5.94 23.90 22.26
CA GLY A 210 5.62 22.48 22.34
C GLY A 210 6.85 21.61 22.01
N VAL A 211 7.07 20.57 22.82
CA VAL A 211 8.14 19.58 22.67
C VAL A 211 7.51 18.20 22.51
N SER A 212 8.00 17.41 21.56
CA SER A 212 7.64 16.01 21.39
C SER A 212 8.87 15.17 21.02
N SER A 213 8.82 13.87 21.32
CA SER A 213 9.92 12.94 21.05
C SER A 213 9.44 11.49 20.99
N ALA A 214 10.17 10.69 20.23
CA ALA A 214 10.06 9.25 20.17
C ALA A 214 11.44 8.62 20.39
N ALA A 215 11.54 7.70 21.35
CA ALA A 215 12.77 6.96 21.62
C ALA A 215 12.80 5.62 20.85
N ARG A 216 13.95 5.30 20.23
CA ARG A 216 14.15 4.09 19.41
C ARG A 216 13.84 2.78 20.16
N ARG A 217 14.11 2.73 21.46
CA ARG A 217 13.84 1.54 22.31
C ARG A 217 12.49 1.59 23.01
N ALA A 218 11.73 2.68 22.89
CA ALA A 218 10.41 2.84 23.53
C ALA A 218 9.24 2.61 22.55
N HIS A 219 9.28 1.53 21.77
CA HIS A 219 8.22 1.24 20.79
C HIS A 219 6.84 1.20 21.46
N GLY A 220 5.87 1.94 20.90
CA GLY A 220 4.53 2.08 21.45
C GLY A 220 4.35 3.24 22.44
N ALA A 221 5.43 4.00 22.73
CA ALA A 221 5.38 5.23 23.51
C ALA A 221 5.82 6.44 22.68
N VAL A 222 5.17 7.58 22.93
CA VAL A 222 5.65 8.90 22.48
C VAL A 222 5.61 9.86 23.66
N ALA A 223 6.53 10.82 23.70
CA ALA A 223 6.61 11.84 24.72
C ALA A 223 6.17 13.18 24.16
N ALA A 224 5.42 13.96 24.92
CA ALA A 224 4.96 15.27 24.50
C ALA A 224 4.66 16.19 25.69
N SER A 225 4.97 17.48 25.54
CA SER A 225 4.33 18.54 26.31
C SER A 225 2.92 18.76 25.77
N LEU A 226 1.96 19.09 26.63
CA LEU A 226 0.57 19.28 26.21
C LEU A 226 0.36 20.65 25.53
N PRO A 227 0.07 20.72 24.21
CA PRO A 227 -0.24 21.99 23.57
C PRO A 227 -1.66 22.44 23.92
N GLU A 228 -1.92 23.75 23.83
CA GLU A 228 -3.28 24.30 23.97
C GLU A 228 -4.17 23.96 22.76
N ASP A 229 -3.58 23.87 21.57
CA ASP A 229 -4.27 23.56 20.32
C ASP A 229 -4.35 22.04 20.09
N PRO A 230 -5.55 21.42 20.10
CA PRO A 230 -5.70 19.99 19.86
C PRO A 230 -5.25 19.54 18.46
N VAL A 231 -5.27 20.45 17.46
CA VAL A 231 -4.75 20.16 16.11
C VAL A 231 -3.24 19.93 16.17
N LEU A 232 -2.52 20.67 17.01
CA LEU A 232 -1.10 20.48 17.23
C LEU A 232 -0.79 19.19 17.99
N LEU A 233 -1.62 18.80 18.96
CA LEU A 233 -1.47 17.50 19.61
C LEU A 233 -1.69 16.37 18.59
N ALA A 234 -2.73 16.46 17.76
CA ALA A 234 -2.99 15.49 16.70
C ALA A 234 -1.81 15.38 15.72
N LEU A 235 -1.26 16.52 15.28
CA LEU A 235 -0.07 16.58 14.43
C LEU A 235 1.15 15.94 15.10
N GLY A 236 1.40 16.27 16.38
CA GLY A 236 2.52 15.72 17.16
C GLY A 236 2.43 14.20 17.31
N LEU A 237 1.23 13.68 17.60
CA LEU A 237 1.00 12.22 17.66
C LEU A 237 1.35 11.53 16.34
N VAL A 238 0.97 12.10 15.20
CA VAL A 238 1.31 11.56 13.87
C VAL A 238 2.82 11.62 13.62
N HIS A 239 3.45 12.76 13.94
CA HIS A 239 4.88 12.98 13.76
C HIS A 239 5.70 11.93 14.54
N GLU A 240 5.45 11.82 15.85
CA GLU A 240 6.19 10.90 16.71
C GLU A 240 5.87 9.44 16.42
N PHE A 241 4.61 9.13 16.07
CA PHE A 241 4.25 7.79 15.61
C PHE A 241 5.07 7.36 14.40
N LEU A 242 5.33 8.26 13.44
CA LEU A 242 6.12 7.91 12.26
C LEU A 242 7.59 7.63 12.60
N HIS A 243 8.15 8.29 13.61
CA HIS A 243 9.45 7.90 14.17
C HIS A 243 9.42 6.49 14.77
N VAL A 244 8.39 6.17 15.56
CA VAL A 244 8.19 4.83 16.15
C VAL A 244 8.05 3.77 15.04
N GLN A 245 7.26 4.05 14.01
CA GLN A 245 7.00 3.16 12.88
C GLN A 245 8.28 2.88 12.08
N LEU A 246 9.02 3.92 11.72
CA LEU A 246 10.27 3.76 10.99
C LEU A 246 11.35 3.07 11.83
N GLY A 247 11.42 3.37 13.13
CA GLY A 247 12.32 2.67 14.06
C GLY A 247 12.07 1.16 14.07
N ALA A 248 10.80 0.74 14.07
CA ALA A 248 10.44 -0.67 14.01
C ALA A 248 10.72 -1.30 12.63
N LEU A 249 10.53 -0.56 11.53
CA LEU A 249 10.89 -1.03 10.19
C LEU A 249 12.41 -1.23 10.04
N LEU A 250 13.22 -0.32 10.60
CA LEU A 250 14.68 -0.40 10.55
C LEU A 250 15.25 -1.60 11.32
N ASP A 251 14.50 -2.16 12.27
CA ASP A 251 14.86 -3.43 12.93
C ASP A 251 14.68 -4.64 12.00
N LEU A 252 13.89 -4.50 10.92
CA LEU A 252 13.61 -5.57 9.94
C LEU A 252 14.34 -5.38 8.61
N VAL A 253 14.43 -4.14 8.13
CA VAL A 253 14.97 -3.79 6.82
C VAL A 253 15.92 -2.60 6.96
N PRO A 254 17.25 -2.81 6.84
CA PRO A 254 18.22 -1.71 6.83
C PRO A 254 18.01 -0.81 5.60
N LEU A 255 17.74 0.47 5.84
CA LEU A 255 17.52 1.46 4.76
C LEU A 255 18.76 2.33 4.49
N HIS A 256 19.76 2.29 5.36
CA HIS A 256 21.02 3.00 5.17
C HIS A 256 22.18 2.15 5.70
N GLY A 257 23.39 2.45 5.26
CA GLY A 257 24.61 1.84 5.76
C GLY A 257 24.90 2.20 7.22
N PRO A 258 25.97 1.64 7.81
CA PRO A 258 26.43 2.02 9.14
C PRO A 258 26.74 3.53 9.21
N PRO A 259 26.66 4.16 10.40
CA PRO A 259 26.94 5.58 10.55
C PRO A 259 28.34 5.96 10.04
N THR A 260 28.42 7.02 9.25
CA THR A 260 29.68 7.60 8.76
C THR A 260 29.94 9.00 9.33
N ALA A 261 31.11 9.57 9.01
CA ALA A 261 31.42 10.97 9.33
C ALA A 261 30.66 11.98 8.43
N ALA A 262 30.02 11.54 7.34
CA ALA A 262 29.30 12.41 6.42
C ALA A 262 28.13 13.12 7.12
N ARG A 263 27.88 14.37 6.72
CA ARG A 263 26.82 15.22 7.28
C ARG A 263 26.07 15.89 6.15
N HIS A 264 24.75 15.76 6.18
CA HIS A 264 23.84 16.20 5.14
C HIS A 264 22.96 17.33 5.65
N HIS A 265 22.71 18.32 4.80
CA HIS A 265 21.83 19.43 5.14
C HIS A 265 20.38 18.95 5.37
N ALA A 266 19.78 19.41 6.48
CA ALA A 266 18.39 19.16 6.84
C ALA A 266 17.62 20.50 6.77
N PRO A 267 16.70 20.71 5.81
CA PRO A 267 16.09 22.02 5.55
C PRO A 267 15.38 22.71 6.73
N TRP A 268 14.97 21.95 7.74
CA TRP A 268 14.25 22.44 8.92
C TRP A 268 15.15 22.80 10.11
N ARG A 269 16.48 22.73 9.99
CA ARG A 269 17.42 23.11 11.05
C ARG A 269 18.79 23.52 10.50
N PRO A 270 19.58 24.33 11.23
CA PRO A 270 20.89 24.77 10.77
C PRO A 270 21.95 23.66 10.77
N ASP A 271 21.90 22.74 11.74
CA ASP A 271 22.95 21.72 11.89
C ASP A 271 22.78 20.54 10.91
N PRO A 272 23.84 20.14 10.20
CA PRO A 272 23.78 19.01 9.29
C PRO A 272 23.74 17.67 10.05
N ARG A 273 23.18 16.64 9.42
CA ARG A 273 22.78 15.38 10.07
C ARG A 273 23.38 14.16 9.36
N PRO A 274 23.71 13.08 10.08
CA PRO A 274 24.03 11.80 9.43
C PRO A 274 22.80 11.26 8.68
N ALA A 275 23.01 10.45 7.64
CA ALA A 275 21.92 9.98 6.75
C ALA A 275 20.76 9.31 7.50
N GLY A 276 21.04 8.46 8.50
CA GLY A 276 19.99 7.81 9.30
C GLY A 276 19.12 8.81 10.08
N ALA A 277 19.71 9.87 10.61
CA ALA A 277 18.97 10.92 11.32
C ALA A 277 18.20 11.84 10.36
N LEU A 278 18.74 12.10 9.17
CA LEU A 278 18.04 12.81 8.11
C LEU A 278 16.83 11.99 7.63
N LEU A 279 17.00 10.68 7.39
CA LEU A 279 15.93 9.76 7.00
C LEU A 279 14.78 9.74 8.01
N GLN A 280 15.10 9.63 9.30
CA GLN A 280 14.13 9.69 10.38
C GLN A 280 13.30 10.98 10.32
N GLY A 281 13.97 12.14 10.23
CA GLY A 281 13.29 13.43 10.14
C GLY A 281 12.48 13.57 8.85
N THR A 282 13.01 13.19 7.69
CA THR A 282 12.30 13.24 6.41
C THR A 282 11.02 12.40 6.45
N TYR A 283 11.05 11.24 7.08
CA TYR A 283 9.88 10.37 7.18
C TYR A 283 8.80 10.91 8.13
N ALA A 284 9.17 11.47 9.29
CA ALA A 284 8.21 12.12 10.18
C ALA A 284 7.59 13.37 9.53
N HIS A 285 8.38 14.18 8.82
CA HIS A 285 7.89 15.35 8.09
C HIS A 285 7.05 15.01 6.85
N LEU A 286 7.14 13.79 6.30
CA LEU A 286 6.14 13.31 5.34
C LEU A 286 4.75 13.29 6.00
N GLY A 287 4.64 12.85 7.25
CA GLY A 287 3.40 12.91 8.03
C GLY A 287 2.89 14.32 8.22
N VAL A 288 3.79 15.25 8.57
CA VAL A 288 3.46 16.69 8.71
C VAL A 288 2.95 17.28 7.40
N THR A 289 3.67 17.01 6.29
CA THR A 289 3.27 17.43 4.95
C THR A 289 1.89 16.91 4.60
N ASP A 290 1.64 15.62 4.86
CA ASP A 290 0.38 14.97 4.56
C ASP A 290 -0.78 15.44 5.45
N PHE A 291 -0.49 15.76 6.71
CA PHE A 291 -1.47 16.30 7.65
C PHE A 291 -1.94 17.68 7.19
N TRP A 292 -1.02 18.62 6.97
CA TRP A 292 -1.40 19.95 6.46
C TRP A 292 -2.00 19.87 5.06
N ARG A 293 -1.63 18.84 4.29
CA ARG A 293 -2.33 18.51 3.07
C ARG A 293 -3.80 18.19 3.39
N ALA A 294 -4.13 17.18 4.19
CA ALA A 294 -5.53 16.87 4.46
C ALA A 294 -6.32 18.04 5.11
N GLU A 295 -5.69 18.88 5.93
CA GLU A 295 -6.32 20.08 6.51
C GLU A 295 -6.74 21.11 5.45
N LEU A 296 -5.85 21.40 4.50
CA LEU A 296 -6.18 22.29 3.38
C LEU A 296 -7.34 21.73 2.52
N ALA A 297 -7.46 20.41 2.40
CA ALA A 297 -8.48 19.73 1.59
C ALA A 297 -9.84 19.76 2.27
N ALA A 298 -9.83 19.67 3.59
CA ALA A 298 -11.01 19.83 4.42
C ALA A 298 -11.46 21.29 4.56
N GLY A 299 -10.70 22.26 4.01
CA GLY A 299 -10.97 23.70 4.19
C GLY A 299 -10.71 24.18 5.62
N THR A 300 -9.89 23.47 6.39
CA THR A 300 -9.60 23.78 7.80
C THR A 300 -8.20 24.40 7.97
N GLY A 301 -7.96 25.04 9.11
CA GLY A 301 -6.65 25.63 9.46
C GLY A 301 -6.28 26.94 8.72
N GLY A 302 -7.06 27.37 7.74
CA GLY A 302 -6.96 28.70 7.12
C GLY A 302 -5.57 29.04 6.56
N PRO A 303 -5.09 30.30 6.71
CA PRO A 303 -3.77 30.71 6.21
C PRO A 303 -2.60 29.93 6.82
N ARG A 304 -2.75 29.41 8.04
CA ARG A 304 -1.72 28.60 8.71
C ARG A 304 -1.50 27.29 7.97
N ALA A 305 -2.56 26.55 7.66
CA ALA A 305 -2.45 25.27 6.96
C ALA A 305 -1.71 25.42 5.62
N ARG A 306 -1.94 26.53 4.89
CA ARG A 306 -1.21 26.83 3.65
C ARG A 306 0.28 27.04 3.88
N ARG A 307 0.65 27.92 4.81
CA ARG A 307 2.06 28.21 5.11
C ARG A 307 2.81 26.97 5.59
N GLU A 308 2.19 26.20 6.47
CA GLU A 308 2.77 24.96 7.00
C GLU A 308 2.93 23.91 5.90
N TYR A 309 1.90 23.70 5.06
CA TYR A 309 1.99 22.77 3.94
C TYR A 309 3.11 23.16 2.97
N GLU A 310 3.18 24.42 2.54
CA GLU A 310 4.21 24.89 1.61
C GLU A 310 5.62 24.71 2.17
N THR A 311 5.80 25.06 3.45
CA THR A 311 7.08 24.90 4.16
C THR A 311 7.49 23.43 4.25
N TRP A 312 6.62 22.58 4.79
CA TRP A 312 6.95 21.18 5.04
C TRP A 312 7.02 20.34 3.76
N HIS A 313 6.21 20.65 2.75
CA HIS A 313 6.34 20.05 1.42
C HIS A 313 7.73 20.34 0.82
N GLY A 314 8.15 21.60 0.82
CA GLY A 314 9.46 22.00 0.31
C GLY A 314 10.61 21.36 1.08
N HIS A 315 10.57 21.43 2.41
CA HIS A 315 11.58 20.83 3.28
C HIS A 315 11.69 19.31 3.10
N THR A 316 10.55 18.61 3.03
CA THR A 316 10.54 17.15 2.92
C THR A 316 11.01 16.70 1.53
N ASP A 317 10.63 17.38 0.44
CA ASP A 317 11.12 17.04 -0.91
C ASP A 317 12.62 17.29 -1.05
N ALA A 318 13.12 18.40 -0.52
CA ALA A 318 14.53 18.74 -0.55
C ALA A 318 15.36 17.72 0.22
N ALA A 319 14.94 17.37 1.45
CA ALA A 319 15.63 16.36 2.26
C ALA A 319 15.60 14.96 1.62
N ALA A 320 14.48 14.56 1.01
CA ALA A 320 14.41 13.31 0.26
C ALA A 320 15.36 13.32 -0.96
N GLY A 321 15.51 14.47 -1.63
CA GLY A 321 16.51 14.67 -2.67
C GLY A 321 17.94 14.50 -2.16
N THR A 322 18.28 15.14 -1.03
CA THR A 322 19.59 15.00 -0.37
C THR A 322 19.89 13.54 -0.02
N LEU A 323 18.93 12.81 0.55
CA LEU A 323 19.10 11.39 0.87
C LEU A 323 19.39 10.54 -0.38
N LEU A 324 18.66 10.74 -1.47
CA LEU A 324 18.88 10.01 -2.72
C LEU A 324 20.24 10.34 -3.37
N GLY A 325 20.75 11.56 -3.17
CA GLY A 325 22.08 11.98 -3.64
C GLY A 325 23.24 11.64 -2.70
N SER A 326 22.96 11.11 -1.51
CA SER A 326 23.98 10.93 -0.46
C SER A 326 24.95 9.77 -0.72
N GLY A 327 24.52 8.75 -1.47
CA GLY A 327 25.24 7.48 -1.60
C GLY A 327 25.27 6.62 -0.33
N GLU A 328 24.55 6.99 0.74
CA GLU A 328 24.55 6.26 2.03
C GLU A 328 23.33 5.32 2.21
N LEU A 329 22.40 5.32 1.26
CA LEU A 329 21.22 4.46 1.29
C LEU A 329 21.55 3.05 0.81
N THR A 330 20.91 2.04 1.39
CA THR A 330 20.91 0.69 0.81
C THR A 330 19.98 0.66 -0.42
N PRO A 331 20.01 -0.38 -1.28
CA PRO A 331 19.04 -0.50 -2.37
C PRO A 331 17.58 -0.50 -1.90
N ALA A 332 17.31 -1.00 -0.69
CA ALA A 332 15.98 -0.88 -0.08
C ALA A 332 15.68 0.57 0.34
N GLY A 333 16.67 1.26 0.91
CA GLY A 333 16.61 2.68 1.24
C GLY A 333 16.30 3.58 0.05
N GLU A 334 17.00 3.40 -1.06
CA GLU A 334 16.75 4.18 -2.28
C GLU A 334 15.31 4.00 -2.78
N ARG A 335 14.80 2.77 -2.79
CA ARG A 335 13.40 2.49 -3.13
C ARG A 335 12.44 3.14 -2.14
N PHE A 336 12.73 3.05 -0.84
CA PHE A 336 11.91 3.65 0.21
C PHE A 336 11.84 5.18 0.06
N VAL A 337 12.98 5.84 -0.06
CA VAL A 337 13.06 7.30 -0.19
C VAL A 337 12.49 7.77 -1.53
N THR A 338 12.62 6.99 -2.60
CA THR A 338 11.97 7.29 -3.88
C THR A 338 10.45 7.29 -3.76
N GLU A 339 9.86 6.28 -3.11
CA GLU A 339 8.41 6.26 -2.88
C GLU A 339 7.94 7.32 -1.89
N LEU A 340 8.72 7.59 -0.84
CA LEU A 340 8.49 8.69 0.09
C LEU A 340 8.40 10.01 -0.68
N ARG A 341 9.41 10.30 -1.51
CA ARG A 341 9.47 11.53 -2.31
C ARG A 341 8.30 11.63 -3.30
N ARG A 342 7.91 10.51 -3.91
CA ARG A 342 6.68 10.44 -4.74
C ARG A 342 5.44 10.79 -3.92
N ALA A 343 5.33 10.35 -2.66
CA ALA A 343 4.21 10.70 -1.78
C ALA A 343 4.20 12.17 -1.35
N VAL A 344 5.36 12.79 -1.13
CA VAL A 344 5.47 14.24 -0.89
C VAL A 344 4.89 15.00 -2.07
N ARG A 345 5.34 14.67 -3.29
CA ARG A 345 4.97 15.34 -4.55
C ARG A 345 3.54 15.08 -5.03
N ARG A 346 2.74 14.31 -4.28
CA ARG A 346 1.33 14.10 -4.64
C ARG A 346 0.57 15.42 -4.55
N PRO A 347 -0.23 15.77 -5.58
CA PRO A 347 -1.10 16.94 -5.52
C PRO A 347 -2.06 16.85 -4.34
N HIS A 348 -2.40 18.01 -3.80
CA HIS A 348 -3.39 18.16 -2.76
C HIS A 348 -4.83 18.22 -3.33
N PRO A 349 -5.85 17.58 -2.71
CA PRO A 349 -7.27 17.72 -3.10
C PRO A 349 -7.81 19.13 -2.79
N GLY A 350 -7.88 20.03 -3.77
CA GLY A 350 -8.31 21.42 -3.57
C GLY A 350 -7.21 22.46 -3.79
N ALA A 351 -6.01 22.04 -4.20
CA ALA A 351 -5.17 22.96 -4.97
C ALA A 351 -6.01 23.42 -6.18
N PRO A 352 -6.08 24.72 -6.52
CA PRO A 352 -6.63 25.11 -7.81
C PRO A 352 -5.90 24.26 -8.83
N ALA A 353 -6.66 23.49 -9.62
CA ALA A 353 -6.08 22.68 -10.67
C ALA A 353 -5.34 23.67 -11.58
N ARG A 354 -4.02 23.78 -11.42
CA ARG A 354 -3.18 24.56 -12.32
C ARG A 354 -3.19 23.97 -13.73
N THR A 355 -3.80 22.80 -13.89
CA THR A 355 -4.18 22.22 -15.16
C THR A 355 -5.68 22.35 -15.32
N ALA A 356 -6.11 23.22 -16.24
CA ALA A 356 -7.47 23.16 -16.77
C ALA A 356 -7.81 21.70 -17.14
N PRO A 357 -9.07 21.25 -16.97
CA PRO A 357 -9.50 19.93 -17.41
C PRO A 357 -9.04 19.65 -18.84
N LEU A 358 -8.61 18.42 -19.10
CA LEU A 358 -8.27 17.99 -20.44
C LEU A 358 -9.52 18.08 -21.30
N THR A 359 -9.42 18.85 -22.36
CA THR A 359 -10.47 18.99 -23.37
C THR A 359 -10.34 17.89 -24.41
N ARG A 360 -11.43 17.61 -25.14
CA ARG A 360 -11.44 16.70 -26.30
C ARG A 360 -10.30 16.98 -27.28
N GLY A 361 -10.11 18.25 -27.64
CA GLY A 361 -9.08 18.68 -28.60
C GLY A 361 -7.66 18.45 -28.09
N ARG A 362 -7.40 18.69 -26.80
CA ARG A 362 -6.10 18.42 -26.19
C ARG A 362 -5.79 16.92 -26.14
N LEU A 363 -6.76 16.11 -25.72
CA LEU A 363 -6.62 14.65 -25.73
C LEU A 363 -6.33 14.13 -27.15
N ALA A 364 -7.07 14.60 -28.15
CA ALA A 364 -6.87 14.20 -29.53
C ALA A 364 -5.47 14.62 -30.06
N ALA A 365 -4.97 15.79 -29.68
CA ALA A 365 -3.61 16.22 -30.05
C ALA A 365 -2.53 15.36 -29.39
N GLU A 366 -2.67 15.06 -28.09
CA GLU A 366 -1.70 14.24 -27.35
C GLU A 366 -1.71 12.78 -27.80
N LEU A 367 -2.88 12.21 -28.14
CA LEU A 367 -3.00 10.88 -28.74
C LEU A 367 -2.32 10.82 -30.12
N ARG A 368 -2.45 11.86 -30.95
CA ARG A 368 -1.71 11.96 -32.23
C ARG A 368 -0.21 12.07 -32.01
N ALA A 369 0.22 12.85 -31.02
CA ALA A 369 1.63 12.98 -30.66
C ALA A 369 2.24 11.66 -30.15
N LEU A 370 1.43 10.80 -29.52
CA LEU A 370 1.82 9.44 -29.13
C LEU A 370 1.96 8.49 -30.34
N GLY A 371 1.44 8.87 -31.51
CA GLY A 371 1.58 8.12 -32.77
C GLY A 371 0.28 7.50 -33.29
N LEU A 372 -0.87 7.71 -32.64
CA LEU A 372 -2.16 7.29 -33.20
C LEU A 372 -2.57 8.20 -34.37
N GLY A 373 -3.20 7.60 -35.37
CA GLY A 373 -3.60 8.28 -36.60
C GLY A 373 -4.94 7.78 -37.14
N ALA A 374 -5.36 8.43 -38.23
CA ALA A 374 -6.59 8.07 -38.91
C ALA A 374 -6.46 6.66 -39.55
N GLY A 375 -7.51 5.85 -39.42
CA GLY A 375 -7.55 4.49 -39.96
C GLY A 375 -7.04 3.41 -39.01
N ASP A 376 -6.44 3.77 -37.87
CA ASP A 376 -5.93 2.80 -36.91
C ASP A 376 -7.01 1.91 -36.31
N THR A 377 -6.66 0.65 -36.08
CA THR A 377 -7.39 -0.22 -35.15
C THR A 377 -6.59 -0.30 -33.85
N VAL A 378 -7.18 0.13 -32.72
CA VAL A 378 -6.48 0.19 -31.44
C VAL A 378 -7.24 -0.52 -30.32
N LEU A 379 -6.57 -1.47 -29.66
CA LEU A 379 -7.01 -2.08 -28.41
C LEU A 379 -6.52 -1.23 -27.22
N VAL A 380 -7.44 -0.70 -26.41
CA VAL A 380 -7.11 0.22 -25.31
C VAL A 380 -7.33 -0.45 -23.96
N HIS A 381 -6.30 -0.42 -23.12
CA HIS A 381 -6.39 -0.63 -21.67
C HIS A 381 -6.14 0.70 -20.96
N SER A 382 -7.01 1.11 -20.03
CA SER A 382 -6.93 2.47 -19.50
C SER A 382 -7.24 2.62 -18.02
N SER A 383 -6.67 3.68 -17.43
CA SER A 383 -7.05 4.21 -16.12
C SER A 383 -7.44 5.68 -16.26
N LEU A 384 -8.75 5.98 -16.25
CA LEU A 384 -9.23 7.37 -16.43
C LEU A 384 -8.63 8.34 -15.40
N ARG A 385 -8.47 7.88 -14.15
CA ARG A 385 -7.85 8.68 -13.07
C ARG A 385 -6.40 9.07 -13.36
N ALA A 386 -5.67 8.30 -14.16
CA ALA A 386 -4.26 8.57 -14.46
C ALA A 386 -4.10 9.76 -15.43
N LEU A 387 -5.13 10.06 -16.24
CA LEU A 387 -5.12 11.21 -17.15
C LEU A 387 -5.13 12.55 -16.40
N GLY A 388 -5.74 12.59 -15.22
CA GLY A 388 -6.11 13.84 -14.53
C GLY A 388 -7.57 14.24 -14.83
N PRO A 389 -8.00 15.45 -14.45
CA PRO A 389 -9.36 15.91 -14.73
C PRO A 389 -9.61 15.99 -16.24
N VAL A 390 -10.70 15.39 -16.70
CA VAL A 390 -11.15 15.44 -18.11
C VAL A 390 -12.51 16.12 -18.14
N GLU A 391 -12.66 17.15 -18.96
CA GLU A 391 -13.97 17.77 -19.21
C GLU A 391 -14.90 16.72 -19.81
N GLY A 392 -16.12 16.54 -19.29
CA GLY A 392 -17.05 15.52 -19.79
C GLY A 392 -16.68 14.05 -19.49
N GLY A 393 -15.59 13.80 -18.74
CA GLY A 393 -15.24 12.47 -18.26
C GLY A 393 -14.88 11.47 -19.37
N ALA A 394 -15.28 10.21 -19.20
CA ALA A 394 -14.93 9.12 -20.12
C ALA A 394 -15.50 9.33 -21.54
N GLU A 395 -16.67 9.97 -21.67
CA GLU A 395 -17.29 10.26 -22.97
C GLU A 395 -16.37 11.11 -23.85
N THR A 396 -15.73 12.12 -23.26
CA THR A 396 -14.79 12.99 -23.96
C THR A 396 -13.51 12.26 -24.37
N VAL A 397 -13.09 11.24 -23.61
CA VAL A 397 -11.97 10.39 -24.00
C VAL A 397 -12.34 9.52 -25.21
N VAL A 398 -13.53 8.91 -25.21
CA VAL A 398 -14.03 8.14 -26.36
C VAL A 398 -14.12 9.01 -27.60
N ASP A 399 -14.71 10.20 -27.47
CA ASP A 399 -14.81 11.19 -28.54
C ASP A 399 -13.44 11.59 -29.11
N ALA A 400 -12.45 11.81 -28.23
CA ALA A 400 -11.09 12.13 -28.66
C ALA A 400 -10.43 10.96 -29.43
N PHE A 401 -10.66 9.71 -29.03
CA PHE A 401 -10.23 8.56 -29.83
C PHE A 401 -10.89 8.58 -31.21
N LEU A 402 -12.21 8.75 -31.28
CA LEU A 402 -12.93 8.77 -32.57
C LEU A 402 -12.46 9.90 -33.50
N ASP A 403 -12.11 11.07 -32.95
CA ASP A 403 -11.52 12.18 -33.73
C ASP A 403 -10.14 11.84 -34.31
N VAL A 404 -9.34 11.08 -33.58
CA VAL A 404 -7.99 10.70 -34.02
C VAL A 404 -8.06 9.58 -35.04
N LEU A 405 -8.86 8.55 -34.76
CA LEU A 405 -9.03 7.36 -35.59
C LEU A 405 -9.82 7.65 -36.86
N GLY A 406 -10.73 8.64 -36.83
CA GLY A 406 -11.57 9.00 -37.95
C GLY A 406 -12.53 7.89 -38.39
N PRO A 407 -13.26 8.08 -39.50
CA PRO A 407 -14.30 7.15 -39.95
C PRO A 407 -13.76 5.79 -40.43
N ALA A 408 -12.47 5.72 -40.79
CA ALA A 408 -11.82 4.48 -41.21
C ALA A 408 -11.19 3.70 -40.05
N GLY A 409 -11.03 4.31 -38.88
CA GLY A 409 -10.41 3.67 -37.72
C GLY A 409 -11.41 2.89 -36.87
N THR A 410 -10.90 2.14 -35.88
CA THR A 410 -11.68 1.33 -34.97
C THR A 410 -11.09 1.34 -33.56
N LEU A 411 -11.87 1.78 -32.58
CA LEU A 411 -11.56 1.70 -31.16
C LEU A 411 -12.04 0.37 -30.61
N VAL A 412 -11.17 -0.37 -29.92
CA VAL A 412 -11.48 -1.66 -29.32
C VAL A 412 -11.09 -1.66 -27.84
N VAL A 413 -11.94 -2.25 -27.01
CA VAL A 413 -11.76 -2.37 -25.57
C VAL A 413 -12.10 -3.78 -25.12
N TYR A 414 -11.40 -4.25 -24.08
CA TYR A 414 -11.75 -5.51 -23.42
C TYR A 414 -12.90 -5.28 -22.45
N THR A 415 -14.02 -5.97 -22.65
CA THR A 415 -15.26 -5.84 -21.87
C THR A 415 -15.61 -7.14 -21.16
N GLN A 416 -14.65 -7.68 -20.40
CA GLN A 416 -14.82 -8.94 -19.69
C GLN A 416 -15.94 -8.95 -18.65
N THR A 417 -16.43 -10.16 -18.39
CA THR A 417 -17.47 -10.52 -17.42
C THR A 417 -17.04 -11.79 -16.69
N PRO A 418 -15.88 -11.79 -16.01
CA PRO A 418 -15.32 -12.97 -15.37
C PRO A 418 -16.22 -13.47 -14.23
N ASP A 419 -17.14 -12.64 -13.78
CA ASP A 419 -18.15 -12.94 -12.78
C ASP A 419 -19.30 -13.82 -13.29
N ASN A 420 -19.49 -13.95 -14.61
CA ASN A 420 -20.35 -14.98 -15.16
C ASN A 420 -19.63 -16.34 -15.12
N SER A 421 -19.35 -16.80 -13.91
CA SER A 421 -18.65 -18.03 -13.59
C SER A 421 -19.27 -18.72 -12.38
N ASP A 422 -18.94 -20.00 -12.20
CA ASP A 422 -19.32 -20.75 -11.01
C ASP A 422 -18.93 -19.98 -9.73
N PRO A 423 -19.83 -19.86 -8.73
CA PRO A 423 -19.54 -19.13 -7.47
C PRO A 423 -18.26 -19.58 -6.75
N SER A 424 -17.85 -20.84 -6.91
CA SER A 424 -16.57 -21.35 -6.38
C SER A 424 -15.34 -20.62 -6.94
N ARG A 425 -15.47 -19.96 -8.10
CA ARG A 425 -14.40 -19.21 -8.79
C ARG A 425 -14.35 -17.74 -8.43
N TRP A 426 -15.36 -17.21 -7.73
CA TRP A 426 -15.47 -15.78 -7.40
C TRP A 426 -14.32 -15.19 -6.57
N PRO A 427 -13.60 -15.95 -5.71
CA PRO A 427 -12.39 -15.42 -5.09
C PRO A 427 -11.35 -14.96 -6.12
N GLY A 428 -11.23 -15.67 -7.24
CA GLY A 428 -10.29 -15.33 -8.32
C GLY A 428 -10.86 -14.37 -9.38
N THR A 429 -12.18 -14.30 -9.56
CA THR A 429 -12.80 -13.45 -10.60
C THR A 429 -13.40 -12.16 -10.05
N ARG A 430 -14.08 -12.20 -8.89
CA ARG A 430 -14.68 -11.05 -8.22
C ARG A 430 -13.84 -10.49 -7.07
N GLY A 431 -12.85 -11.25 -6.58
CA GLY A 431 -12.03 -10.86 -5.44
C GLY A 431 -12.70 -11.07 -4.07
N TYR A 432 -13.77 -11.87 -4.00
CA TYR A 432 -14.42 -12.25 -2.74
C TYR A 432 -15.00 -13.66 -2.81
N ALA A 433 -15.08 -14.32 -1.66
CA ALA A 433 -15.69 -15.63 -1.50
C ALA A 433 -17.15 -15.52 -1.02
N VAL A 434 -17.97 -16.49 -1.40
CA VAL A 434 -19.31 -16.72 -0.82
C VAL A 434 -19.34 -18.10 -0.19
N PRO A 435 -20.03 -18.30 0.95
CA PRO A 435 -20.11 -19.61 1.60
C PRO A 435 -20.64 -20.70 0.65
N GLU A 436 -20.10 -21.92 0.79
CA GLU A 436 -20.38 -23.05 -0.10
C GLU A 436 -21.87 -23.42 -0.13
N GLU A 437 -22.55 -23.29 1.01
CA GLU A 437 -23.99 -23.53 1.13
C GLU A 437 -24.86 -22.58 0.29
N GLN A 438 -24.28 -21.49 -0.25
CA GLN A 438 -24.98 -20.55 -1.13
C GLN A 438 -24.76 -20.83 -2.62
N TRP A 439 -23.81 -21.70 -2.98
CA TRP A 439 -23.39 -21.89 -4.37
C TRP A 439 -24.52 -22.40 -5.26
N ASP A 440 -25.28 -23.41 -4.82
CA ASP A 440 -26.39 -23.97 -5.61
C ASP A 440 -27.45 -22.90 -5.91
N ARG A 441 -27.89 -22.17 -4.88
CA ARG A 441 -28.83 -21.04 -5.02
C ARG A 441 -28.32 -19.95 -5.96
N LEU A 442 -27.02 -19.66 -5.94
CA LEU A 442 -26.42 -18.69 -6.84
C LEU A 442 -26.36 -19.22 -8.28
N ARG A 443 -26.02 -20.50 -8.47
CA ARG A 443 -26.03 -21.14 -9.80
C ARG A 443 -27.43 -21.15 -10.42
N GLU A 444 -28.47 -21.22 -9.61
CA GLU A 444 -29.88 -21.14 -10.04
C GLU A 444 -30.33 -19.74 -10.48
N ARG A 445 -29.62 -18.68 -10.04
CA ARG A 445 -30.08 -17.29 -10.21
C ARG A 445 -29.15 -16.42 -11.06
N LEU A 446 -27.95 -16.91 -11.37
CA LEU A 446 -27.00 -16.15 -12.18
C LEU A 446 -27.59 -15.91 -13.59
N PRO A 447 -27.68 -14.64 -14.05
CA PRO A 447 -28.26 -14.32 -15.35
C PRO A 447 -27.36 -14.82 -16.48
N ALA A 448 -27.97 -15.11 -17.63
CA ALA A 448 -27.23 -15.36 -18.86
C ALA A 448 -26.48 -14.10 -19.29
N PHE A 449 -25.30 -14.29 -19.90
CA PHE A 449 -24.62 -13.20 -20.59
C PHE A 449 -25.46 -12.72 -21.76
N ASP A 450 -25.61 -11.41 -21.81
CA ASP A 450 -26.20 -10.66 -22.91
C ASP A 450 -25.21 -9.55 -23.31
N PRO A 451 -24.72 -9.55 -24.57
CA PRO A 451 -23.75 -8.56 -25.02
C PRO A 451 -24.26 -7.10 -24.88
N ASP A 452 -25.56 -6.88 -24.99
CA ASP A 452 -26.18 -5.55 -24.99
C ASP A 452 -26.42 -5.02 -23.58
N THR A 453 -26.71 -5.90 -22.62
CA THR A 453 -27.15 -5.47 -21.27
C THR A 453 -26.16 -5.82 -20.15
N THR A 454 -25.29 -6.82 -20.31
CA THR A 454 -24.38 -7.24 -19.23
C THR A 454 -23.24 -6.24 -19.06
N PRO A 455 -23.05 -5.58 -17.90
CA PRO A 455 -21.97 -4.61 -17.71
C PRO A 455 -20.59 -5.27 -17.78
N ALA A 456 -19.57 -4.54 -18.22
CA ALA A 456 -18.18 -4.97 -18.10
C ALA A 456 -17.70 -4.86 -16.64
N PHE A 457 -16.83 -5.78 -16.20
CA PHE A 457 -16.33 -5.83 -14.83
C PHE A 457 -14.80 -5.77 -14.76
N GLY A 458 -14.26 -5.01 -13.80
CA GLY A 458 -12.84 -5.01 -13.46
C GLY A 458 -11.88 -4.38 -14.49
N VAL A 459 -12.40 -3.69 -15.52
CA VAL A 459 -11.60 -3.13 -16.64
C VAL A 459 -11.60 -1.60 -16.71
N GLY A 460 -12.19 -0.94 -15.72
CA GLY A 460 -12.31 0.53 -15.67
C GLY A 460 -13.57 1.06 -16.36
N VAL A 461 -13.75 2.39 -16.33
CA VAL A 461 -14.96 3.06 -16.84
C VAL A 461 -14.97 3.21 -18.36
N LEU A 462 -13.82 3.36 -19.01
CA LEU A 462 -13.74 3.57 -20.46
C LEU A 462 -14.34 2.39 -21.26
N PRO A 463 -14.05 1.11 -20.95
CA PRO A 463 -14.66 0.00 -21.67
C PRO A 463 -16.19 -0.02 -21.57
N GLU A 464 -16.75 0.32 -20.40
CA GLU A 464 -18.20 0.38 -20.20
C GLU A 464 -18.82 1.56 -20.97
N THR A 465 -18.15 2.72 -21.00
CA THR A 465 -18.56 3.86 -21.84
C THR A 465 -18.58 3.50 -23.32
N VAL A 466 -17.57 2.79 -23.83
CA VAL A 466 -17.55 2.33 -25.23
C VAL A 466 -18.65 1.29 -25.48
N ARG A 467 -18.88 0.35 -24.55
CA ARG A 467 -19.95 -0.67 -24.64
C ARG A 467 -21.33 -0.04 -24.80
N ALA A 468 -21.61 1.01 -24.06
CA ALA A 468 -22.92 1.67 -24.04
C ALA A 468 -23.14 2.64 -25.22
N ARG A 469 -22.13 2.89 -26.06
CA ARG A 469 -22.23 3.85 -27.17
C ARG A 469 -23.07 3.30 -28.34
N PRO A 470 -23.92 4.14 -28.97
CA PRO A 470 -24.58 3.76 -30.21
C PRO A 470 -23.59 3.34 -31.30
N GLY A 471 -23.86 2.22 -31.96
CA GLY A 471 -23.01 1.66 -33.00
C GLY A 471 -21.82 0.83 -32.49
N ALA A 472 -21.62 0.74 -31.18
CA ALA A 472 -20.67 -0.21 -30.61
C ALA A 472 -21.19 -1.65 -30.80
N LEU A 473 -20.29 -2.55 -31.16
CA LEU A 473 -20.59 -3.98 -31.28
C LEU A 473 -19.76 -4.74 -30.27
N ARG A 474 -20.35 -5.74 -29.61
CA ARG A 474 -19.67 -6.57 -28.61
C ARG A 474 -19.67 -8.03 -29.04
N SER A 475 -18.53 -8.68 -28.86
CA SER A 475 -18.40 -10.10 -29.14
C SER A 475 -19.17 -10.95 -28.13
N THR A 476 -19.59 -12.14 -28.52
CA THR A 476 -20.55 -12.96 -27.77
C THR A 476 -19.96 -13.85 -26.67
N HIS A 477 -18.65 -13.80 -26.39
CA HIS A 477 -18.08 -14.66 -25.35
C HIS A 477 -18.56 -14.25 -23.95
N PRO A 478 -19.15 -15.17 -23.16
CA PRO A 478 -19.83 -14.83 -21.91
C PRO A 478 -18.96 -14.28 -20.78
N GLN A 479 -17.63 -14.39 -20.92
CA GLN A 479 -16.66 -14.07 -19.86
C GLN A 479 -15.51 -13.14 -20.29
N SER A 480 -15.16 -13.09 -21.57
CA SER A 480 -13.95 -12.43 -22.09
C SER A 480 -14.25 -11.65 -23.37
N SER A 481 -15.45 -11.06 -23.43
CA SER A 481 -15.88 -10.32 -24.60
C SER A 481 -15.07 -9.03 -24.83
N PHE A 482 -15.05 -8.58 -26.09
CA PHE A 482 -14.49 -7.31 -26.52
C PHE A 482 -15.60 -6.47 -27.13
N THR A 483 -15.51 -5.16 -26.98
CA THR A 483 -16.37 -4.19 -27.66
C THR A 483 -15.53 -3.39 -28.64
N ALA A 484 -16.04 -3.21 -29.85
CA ALA A 484 -15.42 -2.38 -30.88
C ALA A 484 -16.40 -1.30 -31.39
N LEU A 485 -15.85 -0.15 -31.75
CA LEU A 485 -16.56 0.99 -32.31
C LEU A 485 -15.77 1.56 -33.49
N GLY A 486 -16.35 1.58 -34.69
CA GLY A 486 -15.70 2.06 -35.91
C GLY A 486 -15.81 1.09 -37.09
N ALA A 487 -15.01 1.33 -38.13
CA ALA A 487 -15.15 0.70 -39.46
C ALA A 487 -15.10 -0.83 -39.42
N ARG A 488 -14.26 -1.42 -38.57
CA ARG A 488 -14.04 -2.87 -38.46
C ARG A 488 -14.74 -3.50 -37.26
N ALA A 489 -15.63 -2.78 -36.58
CA ALA A 489 -16.27 -3.27 -35.36
C ALA A 489 -16.95 -4.62 -35.56
N ARG A 490 -17.74 -4.77 -36.64
CA ARG A 490 -18.44 -6.01 -36.96
C ARG A 490 -17.48 -7.17 -37.22
N GLU A 491 -16.43 -6.93 -37.98
CA GLU A 491 -15.42 -7.92 -38.33
C GLU A 491 -14.70 -8.45 -37.07
N LEU A 492 -14.22 -7.52 -36.23
CA LEU A 492 -13.38 -7.86 -35.08
C LEU A 492 -14.16 -8.58 -33.97
N THR A 493 -15.46 -8.29 -33.81
CA THR A 493 -16.29 -8.88 -32.76
C THR A 493 -17.09 -10.09 -33.20
N ALA A 494 -17.12 -10.42 -34.50
CA ALA A 494 -17.88 -11.55 -35.02
C ALA A 494 -17.31 -12.89 -34.55
N HIS A 495 -18.16 -13.91 -34.46
CA HIS A 495 -17.77 -15.33 -34.27
C HIS A 495 -16.78 -15.58 -33.13
N HIS A 496 -16.97 -14.94 -31.98
CA HIS A 496 -16.19 -15.25 -30.78
C HIS A 496 -16.69 -16.57 -30.18
N ALA A 497 -15.93 -17.64 -30.40
CA ALA A 497 -16.35 -18.99 -30.05
C ALA A 497 -16.48 -19.14 -28.51
N PRO A 498 -17.59 -19.70 -27.99
CA PRO A 498 -17.86 -19.76 -26.55
C PRO A 498 -16.91 -20.69 -25.78
N ASP A 499 -16.15 -21.52 -26.48
CA ASP A 499 -15.12 -22.44 -25.98
C ASP A 499 -13.70 -21.95 -26.24
N CYS A 500 -13.53 -20.64 -26.47
CA CYS A 500 -12.25 -20.01 -26.75
C CYS A 500 -12.21 -18.61 -26.13
N HIS A 501 -11.63 -18.48 -24.93
CA HIS A 501 -11.54 -17.21 -24.22
C HIS A 501 -10.80 -16.14 -25.03
N LEU A 502 -9.56 -16.42 -25.45
CA LEU A 502 -8.61 -15.42 -25.96
C LEU A 502 -7.62 -15.97 -27.02
N GLY A 503 -7.95 -17.11 -27.63
CA GLY A 503 -7.11 -17.78 -28.65
C GLY A 503 -7.46 -17.42 -30.09
N GLU A 504 -7.15 -18.34 -31.02
CA GLU A 504 -7.31 -18.14 -32.48
C GLU A 504 -8.76 -17.91 -32.94
N ARG A 505 -9.76 -18.34 -32.16
CA ARG A 505 -11.19 -18.12 -32.44
C ARG A 505 -11.78 -16.93 -31.66
N SER A 506 -10.92 -16.02 -31.19
CA SER A 506 -11.29 -14.83 -30.42
C SER A 506 -10.96 -13.53 -31.17
N PRO A 507 -11.49 -12.38 -30.72
CA PRO A 507 -11.12 -11.06 -31.23
C PRO A 507 -9.62 -10.76 -31.16
N LEU A 508 -8.83 -11.35 -30.25
CA LEU A 508 -7.39 -11.08 -30.20
C LEU A 508 -6.66 -11.54 -31.47
N ALA A 509 -6.99 -12.71 -32.00
CA ALA A 509 -6.39 -13.21 -33.24
C ALA A 509 -6.78 -12.33 -34.44
N ARG A 510 -8.05 -11.91 -34.52
CA ARG A 510 -8.51 -10.98 -35.56
C ARG A 510 -7.87 -9.60 -35.44
N LEU A 511 -7.65 -9.11 -34.22
CA LEU A 511 -6.91 -7.87 -33.99
C LEU A 511 -5.45 -7.99 -34.44
N GLU A 512 -4.83 -9.14 -34.24
CA GLU A 512 -3.48 -9.41 -34.76
C GLU A 512 -3.45 -9.41 -36.29
N GLU A 513 -4.33 -10.17 -36.93
CA GLU A 513 -4.50 -10.23 -38.40
C GLU A 513 -4.80 -8.85 -38.99
N ALA A 514 -5.55 -8.03 -38.24
CA ALA A 514 -5.88 -6.67 -38.59
C ALA A 514 -4.71 -5.67 -38.49
N GLY A 515 -3.56 -6.08 -37.96
CA GLY A 515 -2.44 -5.18 -37.67
C GLY A 515 -2.76 -4.17 -36.56
N ALA A 516 -3.60 -4.55 -35.58
CA ALA A 516 -4.02 -3.64 -34.53
C ALA A 516 -2.86 -3.22 -33.63
N ARG A 517 -2.97 -2.01 -33.09
CA ARG A 517 -2.08 -1.48 -32.05
C ARG A 517 -2.71 -1.66 -30.67
N VAL A 518 -1.89 -1.75 -29.64
CA VAL A 518 -2.30 -1.77 -28.24
C VAL A 518 -1.85 -0.47 -27.58
N LEU A 519 -2.77 0.18 -26.87
CA LEU A 519 -2.48 1.34 -26.04
C LEU A 519 -2.71 1.00 -24.57
N LEU A 520 -1.64 1.06 -23.79
CA LEU A 520 -1.69 1.08 -22.32
C LEU A 520 -1.72 2.54 -21.86
N LEU A 521 -2.91 3.05 -21.53
CA LEU A 521 -3.18 4.43 -21.14
C LEU A 521 -3.25 4.58 -19.62
N GLY A 522 -2.12 4.89 -18.97
CA GLY A 522 -2.06 5.06 -17.52
C GLY A 522 -2.18 3.76 -16.72
N VAL A 523 -1.88 2.63 -17.36
CA VAL A 523 -1.83 1.28 -16.78
C VAL A 523 -0.51 0.61 -17.11
N GLY A 524 -0.11 -0.38 -16.30
CA GLY A 524 1.10 -1.16 -16.55
C GLY A 524 0.86 -2.36 -17.47
N TRP A 525 1.92 -3.15 -17.67
CA TRP A 525 1.91 -4.34 -18.51
C TRP A 525 1.05 -5.48 -17.95
N GLU A 526 0.80 -5.49 -16.64
CA GLU A 526 0.02 -6.51 -15.91
C GLU A 526 -1.42 -6.69 -16.40
N VAL A 527 -1.96 -5.73 -17.16
CA VAL A 527 -3.32 -5.77 -17.72
C VAL A 527 -3.36 -5.95 -19.24
N CYS A 528 -2.22 -6.18 -19.89
CA CYS A 528 -2.15 -6.29 -21.35
C CYS A 528 -2.73 -7.63 -21.82
N THR A 529 -4.00 -7.65 -22.24
CA THR A 529 -4.68 -8.90 -22.59
C THR A 529 -4.13 -9.57 -23.84
N ALA A 530 -3.43 -8.83 -24.71
CA ALA A 530 -2.81 -9.37 -25.91
C ALA A 530 -1.88 -10.56 -25.59
N PHE A 531 -1.17 -10.52 -24.45
CA PHE A 531 -0.26 -11.61 -24.06
C PHE A 531 -0.96 -12.96 -23.84
N HIS A 532 -2.27 -12.98 -23.59
CA HIS A 532 -3.01 -14.24 -23.53
C HIS A 532 -2.99 -14.98 -24.87
N LEU A 533 -2.95 -14.30 -26.02
CA LEU A 533 -2.87 -14.97 -27.33
C LEU A 533 -1.58 -15.81 -27.46
N ALA A 534 -0.47 -15.34 -26.86
CA ALA A 534 0.77 -16.09 -26.81
C ALA A 534 0.64 -17.38 -25.99
N GLU A 535 -0.17 -17.37 -24.92
CA GLU A 535 -0.44 -18.60 -24.16
C GLU A 535 -1.13 -19.67 -25.01
N TYR A 536 -2.01 -19.30 -25.94
CA TYR A 536 -2.65 -20.27 -26.82
C TYR A 536 -1.70 -20.90 -27.84
N ARG A 537 -0.62 -20.20 -28.19
CA ARG A 537 0.35 -20.65 -29.19
C ARG A 537 1.46 -21.52 -28.62
N LEU A 538 1.51 -21.66 -27.29
CA LEU A 538 2.50 -22.47 -26.61
C LEU A 538 1.99 -23.90 -26.39
N PRO A 539 2.70 -24.92 -26.93
CA PRO A 539 2.38 -26.30 -26.66
C PRO A 539 2.43 -26.63 -25.16
N GLY A 540 1.50 -27.45 -24.69
CA GLY A 540 1.52 -27.98 -23.33
C GLY A 540 1.06 -27.00 -22.23
N ARG A 541 0.49 -25.84 -22.57
CA ARG A 541 -0.08 -24.95 -21.55
C ARG A 541 -1.19 -25.65 -20.75
N PRO A 542 -1.21 -25.47 -19.41
CA PRO A 542 -2.24 -26.06 -18.57
C PRO A 542 -3.63 -25.69 -19.08
N ARG A 543 -4.55 -26.66 -19.08
CA ARG A 543 -5.95 -26.44 -19.42
C ARG A 543 -6.80 -26.44 -18.16
N GLN A 544 -7.94 -25.77 -18.22
CA GLN A 544 -8.89 -25.71 -17.12
C GLN A 544 -10.31 -25.80 -17.67
N THR A 545 -11.20 -26.40 -16.89
CA THR A 545 -12.64 -26.31 -17.11
C THR A 545 -13.15 -24.94 -16.68
N TYR A 546 -13.96 -24.34 -17.55
CA TYR A 546 -14.67 -23.09 -17.34
C TYR A 546 -16.17 -23.36 -17.48
N SER A 547 -16.97 -22.66 -16.68
CA SER A 547 -18.42 -22.72 -16.74
C SER A 547 -18.98 -21.30 -16.69
N CYS A 548 -19.98 -21.02 -17.50
CA CYS A 548 -20.67 -19.74 -17.59
C CYS A 548 -22.15 -19.94 -17.92
N VAL A 549 -22.96 -18.90 -17.70
CA VAL A 549 -24.38 -18.93 -18.07
C VAL A 549 -24.58 -18.22 -19.40
N VAL A 550 -25.23 -18.92 -20.33
CA VAL A 550 -25.58 -18.46 -21.67
C VAL A 550 -27.10 -18.48 -21.86
N GLY A 551 -27.60 -17.75 -22.84
CA GLY A 551 -28.99 -17.88 -23.27
C GLY A 551 -29.24 -19.25 -23.90
N ASP A 552 -30.39 -19.86 -23.62
CA ASP A 552 -30.77 -21.17 -24.18
C ASP A 552 -31.39 -21.09 -25.59
N GLY A 553 -31.53 -19.88 -26.15
CA GLY A 553 -32.18 -19.63 -27.44
C GLY A 553 -33.71 -19.61 -27.40
N ALA A 554 -34.35 -20.00 -26.29
CA ALA A 554 -35.79 -19.99 -26.06
C ALA A 554 -36.22 -18.87 -25.08
N GLY A 555 -35.33 -17.93 -24.76
CA GLY A 555 -35.54 -16.85 -23.80
C GLY A 555 -35.25 -17.24 -22.34
N GLY A 556 -34.73 -18.44 -22.10
CA GLY A 556 -34.23 -18.88 -20.80
C GLY A 556 -32.70 -18.88 -20.74
N ARG A 557 -32.16 -19.63 -19.78
CA ARG A 557 -30.72 -19.66 -19.46
C ARG A 557 -30.23 -21.09 -19.30
N ALA A 558 -28.98 -21.34 -19.68
CA ALA A 558 -28.31 -22.62 -19.50
C ALA A 558 -26.87 -22.43 -19.02
N TRP A 559 -26.38 -23.38 -18.22
CA TRP A 559 -24.96 -23.47 -17.90
C TRP A 559 -24.21 -24.12 -19.08
N TYR A 560 -23.22 -23.42 -19.61
CA TYR A 560 -22.30 -23.92 -20.62
C TYR A 560 -20.95 -24.20 -19.97
N THR A 561 -20.41 -25.39 -20.18
CA THR A 561 -19.12 -25.82 -19.63
C THR A 561 -18.20 -26.23 -20.77
N TYR A 562 -16.96 -25.76 -20.73
CA TYR A 562 -15.95 -26.01 -21.75
C TYR A 562 -14.56 -26.08 -21.12
N THR A 563 -13.59 -26.62 -21.85
CA THR A 563 -12.21 -26.72 -21.39
C THR A 563 -11.31 -25.87 -22.27
N ASP A 564 -10.59 -24.94 -21.68
CA ASP A 564 -9.72 -24.01 -22.40
C ASP A 564 -8.35 -23.83 -21.73
N VAL A 565 -7.44 -23.07 -22.35
CA VAL A 565 -6.14 -22.70 -21.76
C VAL A 565 -6.37 -21.97 -20.44
N ARG A 566 -5.64 -22.38 -19.40
CA ARG A 566 -5.65 -21.71 -18.10
C ARG A 566 -4.87 -20.40 -18.21
N LEU A 567 -5.61 -19.31 -18.39
CA LEU A 567 -5.08 -17.95 -18.47
C LEU A 567 -4.27 -17.59 -17.21
N ASP A 568 -3.09 -17.01 -17.40
CA ASP A 568 -2.20 -16.56 -16.32
C ASP A 568 -1.56 -15.21 -16.64
N SER A 569 -1.99 -14.16 -15.94
CA SER A 569 -1.44 -12.81 -16.08
C SER A 569 -0.27 -12.49 -15.14
N SER A 570 0.09 -13.41 -14.23
CA SER A 570 1.20 -13.19 -13.29
C SER A 570 2.57 -12.89 -13.94
N PRO A 571 2.90 -13.39 -15.15
CA PRO A 571 4.16 -13.03 -15.80
C PRO A 571 4.09 -11.73 -16.63
N PHE A 572 2.90 -11.15 -16.87
CA PHE A 572 2.72 -10.07 -17.85
C PHE A 572 3.60 -8.84 -17.57
N ALA A 573 3.76 -8.46 -16.31
CA ALA A 573 4.63 -7.35 -15.93
C ALA A 573 6.10 -7.60 -16.33
N ARG A 574 6.56 -8.86 -16.25
CA ARG A 574 7.93 -9.26 -16.62
C ARG A 574 8.09 -9.38 -18.13
N ILE A 575 7.12 -9.98 -18.82
CA ILE A 575 7.08 -10.06 -20.29
C ILE A 575 7.15 -8.66 -20.89
N GLY A 576 6.27 -7.77 -20.44
CA GLY A 576 6.24 -6.39 -20.96
C GLY A 576 7.50 -5.59 -20.64
N ALA A 577 8.12 -5.80 -19.47
CA ALA A 577 9.40 -5.17 -19.14
C ALA A 577 10.55 -5.69 -20.04
N ALA A 578 10.55 -6.99 -20.37
CA ALA A 578 11.51 -7.56 -21.31
C ALA A 578 11.31 -7.02 -22.73
N TYR A 579 10.06 -6.97 -23.19
CA TYR A 579 9.71 -6.37 -24.49
C TYR A 579 10.16 -4.91 -24.59
N GLU A 580 9.93 -4.14 -23.53
CA GLU A 580 10.35 -2.74 -23.44
C GLU A 580 11.88 -2.59 -23.42
N ALA A 581 12.61 -3.48 -22.75
CA ALA A 581 14.08 -3.47 -22.74
C ALA A 581 14.68 -3.83 -24.11
N ASP A 582 14.09 -4.80 -24.80
CA ASP A 582 14.53 -5.22 -26.13
C ASP A 582 14.28 -4.15 -27.18
N ALA A 583 13.12 -3.50 -27.14
CA ALA A 583 12.80 -2.37 -28.02
C ALA A 583 13.81 -1.21 -27.88
N VAL A 584 14.32 -0.95 -26.66
CA VAL A 584 15.37 0.06 -26.43
C VAL A 584 16.71 -0.40 -27.01
N ARG A 585 17.09 -1.67 -26.80
CA ARG A 585 18.34 -2.25 -27.30
C ARG A 585 18.41 -2.25 -28.83
N GLU A 586 17.28 -2.42 -29.50
CA GLU A 586 17.17 -2.46 -30.96
C GLU A 586 17.01 -1.07 -31.60
N GLY A 587 17.13 0.02 -30.82
CA GLY A 587 17.14 1.38 -31.35
C GLY A 587 15.76 2.02 -31.53
N GLY A 588 14.74 1.55 -30.80
CA GLY A 588 13.39 2.11 -30.83
C GLY A 588 12.48 1.38 -31.81
N GLY A 589 12.17 0.11 -31.52
CA GLY A 589 11.15 -0.66 -32.24
C GLY A 589 9.75 -0.01 -32.21
N ASP A 590 8.72 -0.75 -32.63
CA ASP A 590 7.33 -0.26 -32.75
C ASP A 590 6.66 0.19 -31.41
N LEU A 591 7.40 0.17 -30.29
CA LEU A 591 6.96 0.64 -28.98
C LEU A 591 7.27 2.13 -28.78
N VAL A 592 6.22 2.95 -28.74
CA VAL A 592 6.29 4.37 -28.40
C VAL A 592 5.88 4.60 -26.94
N ARG A 593 6.70 5.37 -26.23
CA ARG A 593 6.40 5.87 -24.88
C ARG A 593 6.07 7.34 -24.93
N GLY A 594 5.07 7.76 -24.18
CA GLY A 594 4.69 9.16 -24.10
C GLY A 594 3.72 9.43 -22.97
N ARG A 595 3.10 10.61 -23.01
CA ARG A 595 2.09 11.00 -22.05
C ARG A 595 0.85 11.54 -22.74
N VAL A 596 -0.30 11.20 -22.18
CA VAL A 596 -1.60 11.81 -22.49
C VAL A 596 -2.15 12.29 -21.15
N GLY A 597 -2.40 13.59 -21.03
CA GLY A 597 -2.63 14.23 -19.75
C GLY A 597 -1.46 14.01 -18.78
N ALA A 598 -1.79 13.52 -17.59
CA ALA A 598 -0.81 13.07 -16.60
C ALA A 598 -0.47 11.57 -16.70
N ALA A 599 -1.07 10.83 -17.64
CA ALA A 599 -0.90 9.38 -17.74
C ALA A 599 0.36 9.02 -18.53
N ASP A 600 1.19 8.16 -17.95
CA ASP A 600 2.23 7.46 -18.72
C ASP A 600 1.58 6.46 -19.69
N CYS A 601 2.01 6.49 -20.94
CA CYS A 601 1.42 5.72 -22.03
C CYS A 601 2.45 4.86 -22.75
N ARG A 602 1.99 3.71 -23.25
CA ARG A 602 2.72 2.85 -24.18
C ARG A 602 1.83 2.48 -25.36
N LEU A 603 2.29 2.75 -26.57
CA LEU A 603 1.63 2.38 -27.82
C LEU A 603 2.54 1.42 -28.59
N PHE A 604 2.04 0.28 -29.03
CA PHE A 604 2.82 -0.74 -29.74
C PHE A 604 1.95 -1.65 -30.60
N GLY A 605 2.51 -2.32 -31.61
CA GLY A 605 1.82 -3.33 -32.40
C GLY A 605 1.48 -4.59 -31.58
N LEU A 606 0.27 -5.11 -31.76
CA LEU A 606 -0.21 -6.31 -31.06
C LEU A 606 0.60 -7.55 -31.45
N GLY A 607 0.78 -7.80 -32.75
CA GLY A 607 1.49 -8.99 -33.25
C GLY A 607 2.94 -9.11 -32.76
N PRO A 608 3.78 -8.07 -32.88
CA PRO A 608 5.13 -8.09 -32.32
C PRO A 608 5.18 -8.38 -30.81
N ALA A 609 4.25 -7.81 -30.03
CA ALA A 609 4.17 -8.06 -28.60
C ALA A 609 3.74 -9.50 -28.27
N VAL A 610 2.81 -10.08 -29.04
CA VAL A 610 2.41 -11.49 -28.91
C VAL A 610 3.54 -12.43 -29.27
N ALA A 611 4.25 -12.16 -30.38
CA ALA A 611 5.42 -12.94 -30.79
C ALA A 611 6.53 -12.93 -29.72
N HIS A 612 6.83 -11.75 -29.17
CA HIS A 612 7.78 -11.62 -28.08
C HIS A 612 7.34 -12.40 -26.83
N ALA A 613 6.07 -12.27 -26.44
CA ALA A 613 5.53 -12.99 -25.29
C ALA A 613 5.60 -14.51 -25.47
N ALA A 614 5.37 -15.03 -26.68
CA ALA A 614 5.47 -16.45 -26.96
C ALA A 614 6.91 -16.98 -26.77
N VAL A 615 7.91 -16.26 -27.30
CA VAL A 615 9.33 -16.59 -27.08
C VAL A 615 9.67 -16.53 -25.60
N TRP A 616 9.32 -15.45 -24.91
CA TRP A 616 9.63 -15.25 -23.50
C TRP A 616 9.07 -16.37 -22.62
N LEU A 617 7.82 -16.75 -22.85
CA LEU A 617 7.14 -17.81 -22.10
C LEU A 617 7.73 -19.20 -22.41
N ALA A 618 8.20 -19.45 -23.64
CA ALA A 618 8.90 -20.68 -23.98
C ALA A 618 10.24 -20.79 -23.23
N ASP A 619 10.99 -19.69 -23.13
CA ASP A 619 12.32 -19.65 -22.52
C ASP A 619 12.29 -19.73 -20.97
N HIS A 620 11.26 -19.18 -20.35
CA HIS A 620 11.16 -19.08 -18.88
C HIS A 620 10.32 -20.19 -18.24
N GLY A 621 9.89 -21.16 -19.05
CA GLY A 621 9.09 -22.30 -18.63
C GLY A 621 7.66 -21.93 -18.27
N ALA A 622 6.72 -22.79 -18.65
CA ALA A 622 5.34 -22.73 -18.17
C ALA A 622 5.33 -23.02 -16.66
N GLY A 623 5.42 -21.96 -15.85
CA GLY A 623 5.33 -22.05 -14.40
C GLY A 623 4.15 -22.93 -13.97
N VAL A 624 4.46 -24.04 -13.32
CA VAL A 624 3.55 -24.75 -12.42
C VAL A 624 4.40 -25.19 -11.23
N PRO A 625 3.99 -24.95 -9.98
CA PRO A 625 3.18 -23.86 -9.42
C PRO A 625 4.02 -22.74 -8.80
#